data_AF-A0A6P0T714-F1
#
_entry.id   AF-A0A6P0T714-F1
#
_cell.length_a   1.000
_cell.length_b   1.000
_cell.length_c   1.000
_cell.angle_alpha   90.00
_cell.angle_beta   90.00
_cell.angle_gamma   90.00
#
_symmetry.space_group_name_H-M   'P 1'
#
loop_
_entity.id
_entity.type
_entity.pdbx_description
1 polymer ?
#
loop_
_entity_poly.entity_id
_entity_poly.type
_entity_poly.pdbx_seq_one_letter_code
_entity_poly.pdbx_strand_id
1 'polypeptide(L)'
;ELLLPTDVVIADNFAPDANSQTVSIEAIPDGWMGLDIGPDSVKVFQEALADCKTVIWNGPMGVFEFDKFAKGTEAIANSMAELTKTGASTIIGGGDSVAAVEKVGVADQMSHISTGGGASLELLEGKVLPGIAALNDA
;
A
#
# COMPACT_ATOMS: atom_id res chain seq x y z
N GLU A 1 9.44 13.54 5.52
CA GLU A 1 10.44 12.46 5.64
C GLU A 1 10.24 11.49 4.48
N LEU A 2 11.28 10.77 4.07
CA LEU A 2 11.18 9.71 3.05
C LEU A 2 11.65 8.41 3.69
N LEU A 3 10.73 7.46 3.82
CA LEU A 3 11.01 6.14 4.39
C LEU A 3 11.08 5.12 3.27
N LEU A 4 12.11 4.28 3.31
CA LEU A 4 12.31 3.17 2.38
C LEU A 4 12.45 1.87 3.19
N PRO A 5 12.10 0.71 2.61
CA PRO A 5 12.29 -0.58 3.28
C PRO A 5 13.76 -0.82 3.65
N THR A 6 14.00 -1.30 4.87
CA THR A 6 15.32 -1.71 5.36
C THR A 6 15.55 -3.21 5.23
N ASP A 7 14.46 -3.98 5.17
CA ASP A 7 14.43 -5.42 4.97
C ASP A 7 13.29 -5.79 4.00
N VAL A 8 13.46 -6.92 3.32
CA VAL A 8 12.54 -7.40 2.29
C VAL A 8 12.35 -8.91 2.38
N VAL A 9 11.17 -9.37 2.01
CA VAL A 9 10.92 -10.79 1.73
C VAL A 9 11.30 -11.04 0.28
N ILE A 10 12.34 -11.84 0.08
CA ILE A 10 12.86 -12.20 -1.23
C ILE A 10 12.41 -13.61 -1.64
N ALA A 11 12.34 -13.84 -2.95
CA ALA A 11 12.08 -15.15 -3.53
C ALA A 11 13.06 -15.49 -4.67
N ASP A 12 13.27 -16.78 -4.90
CA ASP A 12 14.11 -17.30 -5.99
C ASP A 12 13.40 -17.33 -7.36
N ASN A 13 12.09 -17.12 -7.39
CA ASN A 13 11.30 -16.92 -8.61
C ASN A 13 9.97 -16.19 -8.31
N PHE A 14 9.30 -15.67 -9.34
CA PHE A 14 7.99 -15.04 -9.24
C PHE A 14 6.86 -16.10 -9.25
N ALA A 15 6.64 -16.76 -8.12
CA ALA A 15 5.61 -17.79 -7.98
C ALA A 15 5.11 -17.90 -6.53
N PRO A 16 3.85 -18.30 -6.29
CA PRO A 16 3.31 -18.42 -4.93
C PRO A 16 4.05 -19.46 -4.07
N ASP A 17 4.60 -20.50 -4.70
CA ASP A 17 5.32 -21.59 -4.05
C ASP A 17 6.85 -21.40 -4.03
N ALA A 18 7.37 -20.29 -4.54
CA ALA A 18 8.81 -19.98 -4.57
C ALA A 18 9.48 -20.08 -3.19
N ASN A 19 10.76 -20.46 -3.16
CA ASN A 19 11.52 -20.45 -1.92
C ASN A 19 11.71 -19.00 -1.48
N SER A 20 11.49 -18.72 -0.20
CA SER A 20 11.51 -17.35 0.32
C SER A 20 12.32 -17.23 1.60
N GLN A 21 12.91 -16.06 1.78
CA GLN A 21 13.58 -15.68 3.02
C GLN A 21 13.48 -14.16 3.21
N THR A 22 13.66 -13.70 4.45
CA THR A 22 13.77 -12.27 4.75
C THR A 22 15.25 -11.92 4.84
N VAL A 23 15.65 -10.84 4.16
CA VAL A 23 17.01 -10.32 4.20
C VAL A 23 17.01 -8.80 4.36
N SER A 24 18.14 -8.24 4.78
CA SER A 24 18.40 -6.81 4.64
C SER A 24 18.32 -6.41 3.16
N ILE A 25 17.84 -5.18 2.89
CA ILE A 25 17.78 -4.62 1.54
C ILE A 25 19.17 -4.60 0.85
N GLU A 26 20.25 -4.55 1.64
CA GLU A 26 21.63 -4.56 1.14
C GLU A 26 22.18 -5.96 0.83
N ALA A 27 21.42 -7.02 1.14
CA ALA A 27 21.88 -8.41 1.13
C ALA A 27 21.06 -9.32 0.22
N ILE A 28 20.39 -8.77 -0.80
CA ILE A 28 19.64 -9.55 -1.79
C ILE A 28 20.64 -10.33 -2.67
N PRO A 29 20.63 -11.68 -2.65
CA PRO A 29 21.51 -12.49 -3.50
C PRO A 29 21.16 -12.34 -4.98
N ASP A 30 22.15 -12.55 -5.86
CA ASP A 30 21.90 -12.58 -7.30
C ASP A 30 20.88 -13.66 -7.69
N GLY A 31 20.01 -13.33 -8.64
CA GLY A 31 18.90 -14.18 -9.06
C GLY A 31 17.68 -14.20 -8.13
N TRP A 32 17.74 -13.57 -6.95
CA TRP A 32 16.58 -13.37 -6.08
C TRP A 32 15.92 -12.02 -6.31
N MET A 33 14.63 -11.90 -5.99
CA MET A 33 13.86 -10.66 -6.11
C MET A 33 13.04 -10.37 -4.86
N GLY A 34 12.95 -9.10 -4.46
CA GLY A 34 12.08 -8.66 -3.38
C GLY A 34 10.62 -8.66 -3.83
N LEU A 35 9.77 -9.41 -3.12
CA LEU A 35 8.35 -9.56 -3.45
C LEU A 35 7.42 -9.00 -2.38
N ASP A 36 7.92 -8.66 -1.20
CA ASP A 36 7.19 -7.95 -0.14
C ASP A 36 8.18 -7.22 0.76
N ILE A 37 7.69 -6.26 1.55
CA ILE A 37 8.49 -5.63 2.60
C ILE A 37 8.68 -6.58 3.78
N GLY A 38 9.84 -6.50 4.42
CA GLY A 38 10.13 -7.30 5.59
C GLY A 38 9.48 -6.77 6.88
N PRO A 39 9.48 -7.58 7.95
CA PRO A 39 8.87 -7.22 9.24
C PRO A 39 9.46 -5.95 9.89
N ASP A 40 10.75 -5.66 9.70
CA ASP A 40 11.34 -4.45 10.30
C ASP A 40 10.83 -3.19 9.57
N SER A 41 10.72 -3.25 8.25
CA SER A 41 10.15 -2.20 7.40
C SER A 41 8.67 -1.96 7.70
N VAL A 42 7.90 -3.03 7.89
CA VAL A 42 6.51 -2.93 8.35
C VAL A 42 6.44 -2.14 9.63
N LYS A 43 7.27 -2.46 10.63
CA LYS A 43 7.26 -1.77 11.92
C LYS A 43 7.58 -0.28 11.76
N VAL A 44 8.61 0.07 10.99
CA VAL A 44 8.98 1.47 10.71
C VAL A 44 7.82 2.23 10.08
N PHE A 45 7.15 1.65 9.08
CA PHE A 45 6.00 2.31 8.44
C PHE A 45 4.80 2.43 9.38
N GLN A 46 4.52 1.43 10.21
CA GLN A 46 3.46 1.50 11.21
C GLN A 46 3.71 2.60 12.24
N GLU A 47 4.96 2.76 12.69
CA GLU A 47 5.37 3.84 13.59
C GLU A 47 5.17 5.21 12.96
N ALA A 48 5.57 5.39 11.69
CA ALA A 48 5.39 6.63 10.95
C ALA A 48 3.91 6.96 10.65
N LEU A 49 3.07 5.93 10.53
CA LEU A 49 1.64 6.08 10.30
C LEU A 49 0.88 6.48 11.58
N ALA A 50 1.41 6.16 12.77
CA ALA A 50 0.67 6.23 14.03
C ALA A 50 0.10 7.61 14.40
N ASP A 51 0.74 8.71 13.99
CA ASP A 51 0.32 10.07 14.29
C ASP A 51 -0.30 10.82 13.08
N CYS A 52 -0.34 10.17 11.91
CA CYS A 52 -0.90 10.74 10.69
C CYS A 52 -2.39 11.05 10.83
N LYS A 53 -2.80 12.24 10.38
CA LYS A 53 -4.21 12.67 10.34
C LYS A 53 -4.88 12.45 9.00
N THR A 54 -4.07 12.32 7.95
CA THR A 54 -4.54 12.00 6.61
C THR A 54 -3.50 11.10 5.96
N VAL A 55 -3.96 9.97 5.43
CA VAL A 55 -3.14 8.97 4.76
C VAL A 55 -3.76 8.70 3.39
N ILE A 56 -2.94 8.80 2.35
CA ILE A 56 -3.29 8.37 1.00
C ILE A 56 -2.42 7.16 0.68
N TRP A 57 -3.03 6.05 0.30
CA TRP A 57 -2.33 4.82 -0.06
C TRP A 57 -2.62 4.44 -1.51
N ASN A 58 -1.54 4.26 -2.28
CA ASN A 58 -1.59 3.89 -3.70
C ASN A 58 -0.45 2.93 -4.03
N GLY A 59 -0.80 1.68 -4.33
CA GLY A 59 0.12 0.57 -4.54
C GLY A 59 0.25 -0.34 -3.30
N PRO A 60 -0.01 -1.66 -3.43
CA PRO A 60 0.34 -2.66 -2.42
C PRO A 60 1.84 -2.63 -2.06
N MET A 61 2.20 -3.20 -0.90
CA MET A 61 3.60 -3.24 -0.44
C MET A 61 4.41 -4.37 -1.08
N GLY A 62 3.73 -5.34 -1.66
CA GLY A 62 4.29 -6.55 -2.26
C GLY A 62 3.32 -7.21 -3.24
N VAL A 63 3.67 -8.40 -3.71
CA VAL A 63 2.85 -9.23 -4.60
C VAL A 63 1.73 -9.90 -3.80
N PHE A 64 0.76 -9.09 -3.40
CA PHE A 64 -0.30 -9.46 -2.46
C PHE A 64 -1.23 -10.57 -2.98
N GLU A 65 -1.20 -10.86 -4.28
CA GLU A 65 -1.89 -11.99 -4.90
C GLU A 65 -1.39 -13.34 -4.36
N PHE A 66 -0.13 -13.40 -3.94
CA PHE A 66 0.49 -14.57 -3.34
C PHE A 66 0.55 -14.43 -1.82
N ASP A 67 -0.14 -15.29 -1.07
CA ASP A 67 -0.26 -15.17 0.39
C ASP A 67 1.10 -15.12 1.13
N LYS A 68 2.13 -15.73 0.55
CA LYS A 68 3.50 -15.69 1.07
C LYS A 68 4.12 -14.28 1.03
N PHE A 69 3.66 -13.43 0.12
CA PHE A 69 4.16 -12.07 -0.16
C PHE A 69 3.08 -10.99 0.01
N ALA A 70 2.04 -11.30 0.79
CA ALA A 70 0.93 -10.39 1.09
C ALA A 70 1.03 -9.72 2.47
N LYS A 71 1.95 -10.18 3.33
CA LYS A 71 1.98 -9.83 4.75
C LYS A 71 2.25 -8.35 5.00
N GLY A 72 3.16 -7.75 4.24
CA GLY A 72 3.43 -6.31 4.32
C GLY A 72 2.20 -5.49 3.92
N THR A 73 1.55 -5.89 2.83
CA THR A 73 0.29 -5.27 2.36
C THR A 73 -0.82 -5.39 3.41
N GLU A 74 -0.99 -6.58 4.00
CA GLU A 74 -1.97 -6.82 5.07
C GLU A 74 -1.70 -5.97 6.31
N ALA A 75 -0.44 -5.86 6.72
CA ALA A 75 -0.06 -5.07 7.89
C ALA A 75 -0.40 -3.59 7.70
N ILE A 76 -0.07 -3.01 6.54
CA ILE A 76 -0.36 -1.61 6.23
C ILE A 76 -1.87 -1.37 6.08
N ALA A 77 -2.59 -2.26 5.40
CA ALA A 77 -4.05 -2.18 5.27
C ALA A 77 -4.75 -2.16 6.64
N ASN A 78 -4.35 -3.05 7.55
CA ASN A 78 -4.88 -3.09 8.91
C ASN A 78 -4.53 -1.82 9.70
N SER A 79 -3.30 -1.30 9.58
CA SER A 79 -2.91 -0.05 10.23
C SER A 79 -3.75 1.13 9.75
N MET A 80 -4.06 1.21 8.46
CA MET A 80 -4.98 2.23 7.94
C MET A 80 -6.40 2.08 8.51
N ALA A 81 -6.92 0.86 8.60
CA ALA A 81 -8.24 0.63 9.21
C ALA A 81 -8.28 1.12 10.67
N GLU A 82 -7.25 0.82 11.46
CA GLU A 82 -7.15 1.28 12.85
C GLU A 82 -7.01 2.81 12.96
N LEU A 83 -6.23 3.44 12.08
CA LEU A 83 -6.14 4.91 12.03
C LEU A 83 -7.49 5.55 11.72
N THR A 84 -8.28 4.94 10.84
CA THR A 84 -9.62 5.43 10.52
C THR A 84 -10.53 5.41 11.73
N LYS A 85 -10.50 4.34 12.53
CA LYS A 85 -11.25 4.22 13.79
C LYS A 85 -10.88 5.31 14.80
N THR A 86 -9.64 5.79 14.78
CA THR A 86 -9.16 6.87 15.65
C THR A 86 -9.36 8.28 15.07
N GLY A 87 -10.01 8.38 13.91
CA GLY A 87 -10.44 9.65 13.31
C GLY A 87 -9.50 10.22 12.25
N ALA A 88 -8.48 9.48 11.82
CA ALA A 88 -7.68 9.88 10.65
C ALA A 88 -8.46 9.66 9.35
N SER A 89 -8.23 10.52 8.35
CA SER A 89 -8.77 10.31 7.01
C SER A 89 -7.87 9.36 6.22
N THR A 90 -8.43 8.26 5.74
CA THR A 90 -7.72 7.21 5.00
C THR A 90 -8.30 7.06 3.60
N ILE A 91 -7.47 7.32 2.60
CA ILE A 91 -7.86 7.38 1.21
C ILE A 91 -7.13 6.29 0.45
N ILE A 92 -7.88 5.34 -0.12
CA ILE A 92 -7.34 4.28 -0.98
C ILE A 92 -7.44 4.74 -2.43
N GLY A 93 -6.32 4.75 -3.13
CA GLY A 93 -6.23 5.10 -4.54
C GLY A 93 -5.60 4.00 -5.38
N GLY A 94 -6.12 3.78 -6.59
CA GLY A 94 -5.60 2.79 -7.53
C GLY A 94 -6.25 1.41 -7.38
N GLY A 95 -6.47 0.73 -8.51
CA GLY A 95 -7.23 -0.53 -8.56
C GLY A 95 -6.63 -1.64 -7.68
N ASP A 96 -5.31 -1.78 -7.68
CA ASP A 96 -4.63 -2.83 -6.91
C ASP A 96 -4.71 -2.59 -5.40
N SER A 97 -4.62 -1.34 -4.93
CA SER A 97 -4.84 -1.03 -3.51
C SER A 97 -6.28 -1.28 -3.07
N VAL A 98 -7.27 -1.02 -3.94
CA VAL A 98 -8.67 -1.38 -3.67
C VAL A 98 -8.80 -2.90 -3.55
N ALA A 99 -8.27 -3.65 -4.51
CA ALA A 99 -8.29 -5.12 -4.47
C ALA A 99 -7.58 -5.67 -3.21
N ALA A 100 -6.50 -5.03 -2.77
CA ALA A 100 -5.78 -5.40 -1.56
C ALA A 100 -6.64 -5.23 -0.30
N VAL A 101 -7.26 -4.06 -0.07
CA VAL A 101 -8.11 -3.84 1.12
C VAL A 101 -9.36 -4.70 1.12
N GLU A 102 -9.89 -5.04 -0.06
CA GLU A 102 -10.98 -6.00 -0.22
C GLU A 102 -10.55 -7.42 0.16
N LYS A 103 -9.39 -7.88 -0.34
CA LYS A 103 -8.81 -9.20 0.00
C LYS A 103 -8.57 -9.33 1.51
N VAL A 104 -8.06 -8.27 2.14
CA VAL A 104 -7.80 -8.24 3.59
C VAL A 104 -9.11 -8.15 4.41
N GLY A 105 -10.20 -7.67 3.81
CA GLY A 105 -11.50 -7.54 4.48
C GLY A 105 -11.64 -6.27 5.33
N VAL A 106 -10.93 -5.20 4.97
CA VAL A 106 -10.94 -3.91 5.69
C VAL A 106 -11.45 -2.74 4.83
N ALA A 107 -11.95 -3.02 3.63
CA ALA A 107 -12.43 -1.99 2.70
C ALA A 107 -13.52 -1.09 3.30
N ASP A 108 -14.47 -1.67 4.04
CA ASP A 108 -15.57 -0.96 4.70
C ASP A 108 -15.13 -0.06 5.87
N GLN A 109 -13.89 -0.22 6.33
CA GLN A 109 -13.29 0.56 7.41
C GLN A 109 -12.49 1.77 6.90
N MET A 110 -12.30 1.93 5.59
CA MET A 110 -11.57 3.05 5.01
C MET A 110 -12.46 4.29 4.89
N SER A 111 -11.88 5.50 5.00
CA SER A 111 -12.66 6.74 4.88
C SER A 111 -13.17 6.97 3.46
N HIS A 112 -12.33 6.65 2.46
CA HIS A 112 -12.68 6.76 1.06
C HIS A 112 -11.93 5.72 0.23
N ILE A 113 -12.67 5.03 -0.64
CA ILE A 113 -12.11 4.16 -1.68
C ILE A 113 -12.37 4.84 -3.02
N SER A 114 -11.30 5.26 -3.68
CA SER A 114 -11.42 5.86 -5.00
C SER A 114 -11.59 4.80 -6.07
N THR A 115 -12.60 4.99 -6.92
CA THR A 115 -12.81 4.24 -8.16
C THR A 115 -12.24 4.96 -9.40
N GLY A 116 -11.62 6.13 -9.21
CA GLY A 116 -11.08 6.94 -10.32
C GLY A 116 -9.77 6.40 -10.90
N GLY A 117 -9.13 5.43 -10.25
CA GLY A 117 -7.86 4.85 -10.68
C GLY A 117 -6.83 5.94 -11.01
N GLY A 118 -6.37 5.97 -12.27
CA GLY A 118 -5.45 7.00 -12.77
C GLY A 118 -5.97 8.43 -12.62
N ALA A 119 -7.27 8.68 -12.79
CA ALA A 119 -7.83 10.02 -12.66
C ALA A 119 -7.66 10.59 -11.23
N SER A 120 -7.71 9.75 -10.20
CA SER A 120 -7.46 10.19 -8.82
C SER A 120 -6.00 10.52 -8.56
N LEU A 121 -5.07 9.79 -9.18
CA LEU A 121 -3.65 10.16 -9.14
C LEU A 121 -3.41 11.48 -9.86
N GLU A 122 -3.98 11.67 -11.05
CA GLU A 122 -3.86 12.93 -11.79
C GLU A 122 -4.43 14.12 -11.01
N LEU A 123 -5.55 13.92 -10.30
CA LEU A 123 -6.10 14.92 -9.40
C LEU A 123 -5.11 15.27 -8.26
N LEU A 124 -4.50 14.25 -7.64
CA LEU A 124 -3.52 14.42 -6.57
C LEU A 124 -2.20 15.03 -7.04
N GLU A 125 -1.83 14.82 -8.31
CA GLU A 125 -0.73 15.51 -8.99
C GLU A 125 -1.04 17.00 -9.25
N GLY A 126 -2.28 17.45 -9.00
CA GLY A 126 -2.72 18.83 -9.21
C GLY A 126 -3.11 19.15 -10.64
N LYS A 127 -3.35 18.13 -11.49
CA LYS A 127 -3.81 18.35 -12.86
C LYS A 127 -5.27 18.81 -12.88
N VAL A 128 -5.59 19.66 -13.85
CA VAL A 128 -6.97 20.02 -14.16
C VAL A 128 -7.61 18.86 -14.90
N LEU A 129 -8.54 18.17 -14.23
CA LEU A 129 -9.30 17.11 -14.87
C LEU A 129 -10.40 17.73 -15.77
N PRO A 130 -10.44 17.44 -17.08
CA PRO A 130 -11.40 18.06 -18.00
C PRO A 130 -12.87 17.87 -17.58
N GLY A 131 -13.20 16.70 -17.04
CA GLY A 131 -14.55 16.40 -16.56
C GLY A 131 -14.95 17.17 -15.30
N ILE A 132 -13.98 17.54 -14.45
CA ILE A 132 -14.23 18.38 -13.26
C ILE A 132 -14.34 19.85 -13.68
N ALA A 133 -13.47 20.31 -14.58
CA ALA A 133 -13.46 21.70 -15.05
C ALA A 133 -14.72 22.11 -15.83
N ALA A 134 -15.47 21.14 -16.37
CA ALA A 134 -16.73 21.38 -17.06
C ALA A 134 -17.94 21.56 -16.12
N LEU A 135 -17.78 21.32 -14.81
CA LEU A 135 -18.84 21.49 -13.83
C LEU A 135 -19.07 22.98 -13.53
N ASN A 136 -20.33 23.37 -13.34
CA ASN A 136 -20.66 24.70 -12.85
C ASN A 136 -20.33 24.81 -11.35
N ASP A 137 -20.00 26.02 -10.90
CA ASP A 137 -19.91 26.32 -9.47
C ASP A 137 -21.27 26.14 -8.77
N ALA A 138 -21.22 25.83 -7.47
CA ALA A 138 -22.38 25.59 -6.62
C ALA A 138 -23.22 26.84 -6.32
#